data_AF-A0A2S5A6W9-F1
#
_entry.id   AF-A0A2S5A6W9-F1
#
_cell.length_a   1.000
_cell.length_b   1.000
_cell.length_c   1.000
_cell.angle_alpha   90.00
_cell.angle_beta   90.00
_cell.angle_gamma   90.00
#
_symmetry.space_group_name_H-M   'P 1'
#
loop_
_entity.id
_entity.type
_entity.pdbx_description
1 polymer ?
#
loop_
_entity_poly.entity_id
_entity_poly.type
_entity_poly.pdbx_seq_one_letter_code
_entity_poly.pdbx_strand_id
1 'polypeptide(L)'
;MILFKRINGFSIVKTLLLCLHLLADYLLNFLFLLKTSFLNKSSLVFLRNFGLASFLVLLLILSGCGKKPSATGVYLAELFKDKKYKEFDTAAFNVAVKKEVKQQQLKLFNSKVLKRFLNEKNANDTVWLISLMQRRHIDTLEKYLSQSYRHGIDPQLFNIDKIDSLKQLFYQGKFDSLPQLYKVIAQLQVLTANAFISYASKVKYGCVNPSQIYARYYIPVEKPTDSSLYAILNSENWTALLQKIQPVRKEYLVLQNALDTCSNADLRAKIVLNMERYRWQIPVDSGRFVRVNIPSFYLVVVDSGKTQLSMKVCVGEKRVDDYDIKKAVYLKSHKVEDKPQNHETPIMYGKLNNIQLNPKWNIPHSIAQTEILAKSRANPYYLVSSGIRVYNKEGKPVDPTEVDWEGVNPNNIPYSFKQDPGDGNALGKFKFNFPNKSSIYLHDTPNKMAFKKDNRAVSHGCVRVADPLNFARVLIQSAKMYDEIRIETGFPPIDTLKMNRYERKLAHQQTVGRQTRWITIKNSWPLFIDYYTCVPDSNGTVKVYTDIYGYDSILLDSLKRFLVKSRQNTAKR
;
A
#
# COMPACT_ATOMS: atom_id res chain seq x y z
N MET A 1 -16.19 -1.78 -61.99
CA MET A 1 -15.70 -1.28 -60.67
C MET A 1 -16.63 -0.22 -60.05
N ILE A 2 -17.97 -0.34 -60.18
CA ILE A 2 -18.97 0.50 -59.45
C ILE A 2 -20.22 -0.33 -59.11
N LEU A 3 -20.05 -1.52 -58.49
CA LEU A 3 -21.20 -2.32 -58.04
C LEU A 3 -20.90 -3.22 -56.83
N PHE A 4 -19.90 -2.84 -56.01
CA PHE A 4 -19.50 -3.61 -54.81
C PHE A 4 -19.73 -2.84 -53.50
N LYS A 5 -20.73 -1.95 -53.46
CA LYS A 5 -21.17 -1.27 -52.23
C LYS A 5 -22.69 -1.22 -52.17
N ARG A 6 -23.32 -2.33 -51.76
CA ARG A 6 -24.58 -2.43 -50.99
C ARG A 6 -25.20 -3.80 -51.21
N ILE A 7 -24.75 -4.81 -50.48
CA ILE A 7 -25.61 -5.95 -50.09
C ILE A 7 -25.20 -6.36 -48.66
N ASN A 8 -25.62 -5.56 -47.67
CA ASN A 8 -25.80 -6.05 -46.31
C ASN A 8 -27.26 -6.49 -46.21
N GLY A 9 -27.50 -7.78 -45.94
CA GLY A 9 -28.83 -8.26 -45.54
C GLY A 9 -29.59 -9.15 -46.52
N PHE A 10 -28.91 -9.99 -47.32
CA PHE A 10 -29.59 -11.09 -48.01
C PHE A 10 -29.25 -12.43 -47.35
N SER A 11 -30.28 -13.14 -46.90
CA SER A 11 -30.17 -14.51 -46.41
C SER A 11 -29.49 -15.38 -47.47
N ILE A 12 -28.50 -16.19 -47.06
CA ILE A 12 -27.82 -17.18 -47.90
C ILE A 12 -28.83 -18.02 -48.70
N VAL A 13 -30.00 -18.29 -48.12
CA VAL A 13 -31.10 -19.03 -48.74
C VAL A 13 -31.70 -18.27 -49.92
N LYS A 14 -31.87 -16.94 -49.83
CA LYS A 14 -32.36 -16.11 -50.96
C LYS A 14 -31.33 -16.02 -52.08
N THR A 15 -30.04 -15.94 -51.77
CA THR A 15 -28.97 -15.96 -52.78
C THR A 15 -28.89 -17.32 -53.46
N LEU A 16 -29.03 -18.42 -52.71
CA LEU A 16 -29.10 -19.78 -53.25
C LEU A 16 -30.35 -19.99 -54.12
N LEU A 17 -31.52 -19.49 -53.71
CA LEU A 17 -32.75 -19.52 -54.51
C LEU A 17 -32.63 -18.69 -55.79
N LEU A 18 -31.98 -17.52 -55.73
CA LEU A 18 -31.71 -16.71 -56.91
C LEU A 18 -30.74 -17.41 -57.87
N CYS A 19 -29.70 -18.06 -57.34
CA CYS A 19 -28.77 -18.87 -58.12
C CYS A 19 -29.45 -20.11 -58.73
N LEU A 20 -30.37 -20.77 -58.01
CA LEU A 20 -31.16 -21.90 -58.50
C LEU A 20 -32.16 -21.49 -59.57
N HIS A 21 -32.82 -20.33 -59.42
CA HIS A 21 -33.69 -19.76 -60.46
C HIS A 21 -32.90 -19.40 -61.72
N LEU A 22 -31.75 -18.74 -61.56
CA LEU A 22 -30.87 -18.45 -62.70
C LEU A 22 -30.37 -19.75 -63.35
N LEU A 23 -29.99 -20.77 -62.57
CA LEU A 23 -29.62 -22.09 -63.10
C LEU A 23 -30.77 -22.76 -63.86
N ALA A 24 -32.01 -22.65 -63.39
CA ALA A 24 -33.19 -23.19 -64.06
C ALA A 24 -33.49 -22.46 -65.37
N ASP A 25 -33.42 -21.13 -65.40
CA ASP A 25 -33.59 -20.31 -66.61
C ASP A 25 -32.47 -20.58 -67.63
N TYR A 26 -31.24 -20.80 -67.17
CA TYR A 26 -30.11 -21.18 -68.03
C TYR A 26 -30.26 -22.61 -68.57
N LEU A 27 -30.81 -23.55 -67.79
CA LEU A 27 -31.10 -24.92 -68.22
C LEU A 27 -32.24 -24.98 -69.25
N LEU A 28 -33.30 -24.16 -69.09
CA LEU A 28 -34.36 -24.04 -70.10
C LEU A 28 -33.83 -23.48 -71.42
N ASN A 29 -32.99 -22.44 -71.37
CA ASN A 29 -32.35 -21.88 -72.56
C ASN A 29 -31.37 -22.86 -73.23
N PHE A 30 -30.68 -23.69 -72.44
CA PHE A 30 -29.79 -24.74 -72.96
C PHE A 30 -30.56 -25.89 -73.63
N LEU A 31 -31.68 -26.32 -73.05
CA LEU A 31 -32.59 -27.31 -73.65
C LEU A 31 -33.25 -26.79 -74.94
N PHE A 32 -33.53 -25.48 -75.01
CA PHE A 32 -34.01 -24.83 -76.24
C PHE A 32 -32.94 -24.84 -77.34
N LEU A 33 -31.68 -24.55 -77.01
CA LEU A 33 -30.55 -24.57 -77.93
C LEU A 33 -30.19 -26.00 -78.41
N LEU A 34 -30.39 -27.03 -77.58
CA LEU A 34 -30.20 -28.44 -77.97
C LEU A 34 -31.25 -28.93 -78.98
N LYS A 35 -32.45 -28.33 -78.99
CA LYS A 35 -33.55 -28.72 -79.89
C LYS A 35 -33.37 -28.19 -81.32
N THR A 36 -32.48 -27.22 -81.52
CA THR A 36 -32.15 -26.64 -82.82
C THR A 36 -30.71 -26.96 -83.16
N SER A 37 -30.47 -28.17 -83.68
CA SER A 37 -29.13 -28.69 -83.91
C SER A 37 -28.41 -27.98 -85.08
N PHE A 38 -27.40 -27.16 -84.76
CA PHE A 38 -26.14 -27.11 -85.49
C PHE A 38 -25.03 -26.74 -84.49
N LEU A 39 -24.28 -27.76 -84.04
CA LEU A 39 -23.14 -27.57 -83.15
C LEU A 39 -22.01 -26.88 -83.92
N ASN A 40 -21.82 -25.59 -83.65
CA ASN A 40 -20.69 -24.81 -84.18
C ASN A 40 -19.69 -24.52 -83.05
N LYS A 41 -18.47 -24.05 -83.37
CA LYS A 41 -17.35 -23.84 -82.41
C LYS A 41 -17.74 -23.09 -81.11
N SER A 42 -18.77 -22.26 -81.16
CA SER A 42 -19.37 -21.54 -80.03
C SER A 42 -19.93 -22.46 -78.93
N SER A 43 -20.49 -23.62 -79.29
CA SER A 43 -21.06 -24.61 -78.38
C SER A 43 -20.00 -25.26 -77.47
N LEU A 44 -18.77 -25.44 -78.00
CA LEU A 44 -17.65 -26.03 -77.26
C LEU A 44 -17.09 -25.07 -76.19
N VAL A 45 -17.05 -23.78 -76.49
CA VAL A 45 -16.66 -22.72 -75.52
C VAL A 45 -17.70 -22.60 -74.41
N PHE A 46 -18.98 -22.78 -74.75
CA PHE A 46 -20.09 -22.75 -73.80
C PHE A 46 -20.03 -23.94 -72.82
N LEU A 47 -19.81 -25.17 -73.31
CA LEU A 47 -19.61 -26.37 -72.47
C LEU A 47 -18.38 -26.23 -71.54
N ARG A 48 -17.28 -25.64 -72.02
CA ARG A 48 -16.09 -25.37 -71.19
C ARG A 48 -16.38 -24.36 -70.07
N ASN A 49 -17.09 -23.28 -70.37
CA ASN A 49 -17.44 -22.25 -69.39
C ASN A 49 -18.53 -22.72 -68.41
N PHE A 50 -19.47 -23.58 -68.85
CA PHE A 50 -20.48 -24.20 -67.98
C PHE A 50 -19.86 -25.24 -67.04
N GLY A 51 -18.90 -26.03 -67.53
CA GLY A 51 -18.08 -26.93 -66.71
C GLY A 51 -17.25 -26.17 -65.68
N LEU A 52 -16.62 -25.05 -66.06
CA LEU A 52 -15.88 -24.18 -65.14
C LEU A 52 -16.79 -23.52 -64.09
N ALA A 53 -17.97 -23.03 -64.48
CA ALA A 53 -18.93 -22.44 -63.54
C ALA A 53 -19.50 -23.48 -62.57
N SER A 54 -19.84 -24.66 -63.06
CA SER A 54 -20.31 -25.78 -62.22
C SER A 54 -19.21 -26.28 -61.27
N PHE A 55 -17.95 -26.31 -61.73
CA PHE A 55 -16.79 -26.66 -60.91
C PHE A 55 -16.47 -25.60 -59.85
N LEU A 56 -16.64 -24.30 -60.17
CA LEU A 56 -16.53 -23.19 -59.22
C LEU A 56 -17.64 -23.21 -58.17
N VAL A 57 -18.88 -23.53 -58.55
CA VAL A 57 -20.00 -23.73 -57.62
C VAL A 57 -19.76 -24.96 -56.74
N LEU A 58 -19.25 -26.06 -57.30
CA LEU A 58 -18.88 -27.25 -56.53
C LEU A 58 -17.71 -26.95 -55.57
N LEU A 59 -16.70 -26.16 -55.99
CA LEU A 59 -15.62 -25.68 -55.13
C LEU A 59 -16.12 -24.75 -54.02
N LEU A 60 -17.14 -23.91 -54.28
CA LEU A 60 -17.78 -23.05 -53.29
C LEU A 60 -18.65 -23.85 -52.30
N ILE A 61 -19.28 -24.93 -52.75
CA ILE A 61 -20.03 -25.86 -51.89
C ILE A 61 -19.07 -26.74 -51.06
N LEU A 62 -17.94 -27.16 -51.63
CA LEU A 62 -16.90 -27.97 -50.96
C LEU A 62 -15.97 -27.15 -50.06
N SER A 63 -15.90 -25.82 -50.24
CA SER A 63 -15.22 -24.90 -49.30
C SER A 63 -16.11 -24.44 -48.15
N GLY A 64 -17.35 -24.92 -48.06
CA GLY A 64 -18.18 -24.93 -46.86
C GLY A 64 -17.68 -25.91 -45.77
N CYS A 65 -16.37 -26.14 -45.69
CA CYS A 65 -15.74 -26.97 -44.68
C CYS A 65 -15.95 -26.28 -43.33
N GLY A 66 -16.85 -26.82 -42.50
CA GLY A 66 -17.28 -26.21 -41.24
C GLY A 66 -16.10 -25.74 -40.39
N LYS A 67 -16.17 -24.49 -39.90
CA LYS A 67 -15.14 -23.95 -38.99
C LYS A 67 -14.89 -24.97 -37.89
N LYS A 68 -13.63 -25.38 -37.73
CA LYS A 68 -13.25 -26.28 -36.63
C LYS A 68 -13.73 -25.65 -35.31
N PRO A 69 -14.43 -26.41 -34.44
CA PRO A 69 -14.87 -25.89 -33.15
C PRO A 69 -13.68 -25.33 -32.36
N SER A 70 -13.90 -24.21 -31.68
CA SER A 70 -12.92 -23.66 -30.74
C SER A 70 -12.64 -24.67 -29.61
N ALA A 71 -11.46 -24.66 -29.00
CA ALA A 71 -11.13 -25.50 -27.84
C ALA A 71 -12.17 -25.30 -26.72
N THR A 72 -12.62 -24.06 -26.57
CA THR A 72 -13.73 -23.67 -25.69
C THR A 72 -15.03 -24.39 -26.05
N GLY A 73 -15.43 -24.35 -27.32
CA GLY A 73 -16.65 -25.01 -27.79
C GLY A 73 -16.59 -26.53 -27.64
N VAL A 74 -15.42 -27.13 -27.89
CA VAL A 74 -15.18 -28.58 -27.64
C VAL A 74 -15.37 -28.90 -26.16
N TYR A 75 -14.71 -28.15 -25.28
CA TYR A 75 -14.83 -28.34 -23.83
C TYR A 75 -16.27 -28.20 -23.33
N LEU A 76 -16.99 -27.16 -23.78
CA LEU A 76 -18.37 -26.92 -23.37
C LEU A 76 -19.32 -27.99 -23.90
N ALA A 77 -19.11 -28.45 -25.15
CA ALA A 77 -19.92 -29.52 -25.72
C ALA A 77 -19.73 -30.86 -25.00
N GLU A 78 -18.50 -31.14 -24.54
CA GLU A 78 -18.20 -32.31 -23.72
C GLU A 78 -18.79 -32.18 -22.31
N LEU A 79 -18.57 -31.03 -21.65
CA LEU A 79 -19.04 -30.75 -20.29
C LEU A 79 -20.57 -30.84 -20.18
N PHE A 80 -21.29 -30.22 -21.12
CA PHE A 80 -22.75 -30.19 -21.11
C PHE A 80 -23.40 -31.34 -21.88
N LYS A 81 -22.60 -32.21 -22.50
CA LYS A 81 -23.05 -33.33 -23.34
C LYS A 81 -24.02 -32.88 -24.45
N ASP A 82 -23.78 -31.72 -25.04
CA ASP A 82 -24.63 -31.10 -26.06
C ASP A 82 -23.78 -30.51 -27.19
N LYS A 83 -23.96 -31.03 -28.41
CA LYS A 83 -23.15 -30.66 -29.57
C LYS A 83 -23.35 -29.21 -30.01
N LYS A 84 -24.46 -28.54 -29.64
CA LYS A 84 -24.71 -27.14 -30.03
C LYS A 84 -23.61 -26.20 -29.56
N TYR A 85 -22.92 -26.52 -28.46
CA TYR A 85 -21.84 -25.71 -27.93
C TYR A 85 -20.56 -25.77 -28.78
N LYS A 86 -20.45 -26.69 -29.75
CA LYS A 86 -19.37 -26.68 -30.76
C LYS A 86 -19.43 -25.44 -31.65
N GLU A 87 -20.57 -24.78 -31.73
CA GLU A 87 -20.77 -23.52 -32.47
C GLU A 87 -20.33 -22.27 -31.68
N PHE A 88 -19.62 -22.45 -30.54
CA PHE A 88 -19.10 -21.34 -29.75
C PHE A 88 -18.25 -20.38 -30.58
N ASP A 89 -18.70 -19.14 -30.68
CA ASP A 89 -18.06 -18.04 -31.38
C ASP A 89 -17.26 -17.18 -30.39
N THR A 90 -15.94 -17.36 -30.43
CA THR A 90 -14.98 -16.60 -29.62
C THR A 90 -15.11 -15.08 -29.86
N ALA A 91 -15.36 -14.62 -31.08
CA ALA A 91 -15.47 -13.18 -31.35
C ALA A 91 -16.74 -12.60 -30.69
N ALA A 92 -17.87 -13.30 -30.79
CA ALA A 92 -19.11 -12.90 -30.13
C ALA A 92 -18.97 -12.93 -28.60
N PHE A 93 -18.32 -13.95 -28.05
CA PHE A 93 -17.99 -14.02 -26.63
C PHE A 93 -17.12 -12.85 -26.17
N ASN A 94 -16.10 -12.48 -26.94
CA ASN A 94 -15.22 -11.35 -26.64
C ASN A 94 -15.97 -10.02 -26.56
N VAL A 95 -17.01 -9.84 -27.39
CA VAL A 95 -17.91 -8.68 -27.31
C VAL A 95 -18.67 -8.68 -25.99
N ALA A 96 -19.17 -9.84 -25.54
CA ALA A 96 -19.85 -9.97 -24.25
C ALA A 96 -18.93 -9.60 -23.08
N VAL A 97 -17.67 -10.06 -23.07
CA VAL A 97 -16.70 -9.70 -22.02
C VAL A 97 -16.38 -8.20 -22.04
N LYS A 98 -16.12 -7.62 -23.22
CA LYS A 98 -15.87 -6.16 -23.33
C LYS A 98 -17.06 -5.34 -22.81
N LYS A 99 -18.29 -5.79 -23.10
CA LYS A 99 -19.52 -5.17 -22.59
C LYS A 99 -19.59 -5.26 -21.06
N GLU A 100 -19.32 -6.42 -20.48
CA GLU A 100 -19.34 -6.61 -19.03
C GLU A 100 -18.25 -5.77 -18.33
N VAL A 101 -17.01 -5.75 -18.83
CA VAL A 101 -15.93 -4.90 -18.30
C VAL A 101 -16.33 -3.42 -18.32
N LYS A 102 -16.99 -2.96 -19.39
CA LYS A 102 -17.50 -1.58 -19.47
C LYS A 102 -18.62 -1.32 -18.46
N GLN A 103 -19.54 -2.26 -18.28
CA GLN A 103 -20.64 -2.15 -17.31
C GLN A 103 -20.14 -2.11 -15.86
N GLN A 104 -19.11 -2.89 -15.53
CA GLN A 104 -18.55 -2.97 -14.18
C GLN A 104 -17.42 -1.96 -13.92
N GLN A 105 -17.02 -1.14 -14.91
CA GLN A 105 -15.76 -0.39 -14.90
C GLN A 105 -15.49 0.39 -13.59
N LEU A 106 -16.50 1.03 -13.01
CA LEU A 106 -16.38 1.82 -11.78
C LEU A 106 -16.26 0.98 -10.50
N LYS A 107 -16.64 -0.29 -10.55
CA LYS A 107 -16.59 -1.24 -9.43
C LYS A 107 -15.33 -2.11 -9.45
N LEU A 108 -14.55 -2.08 -10.54
CA LEU A 108 -13.34 -2.88 -10.70
C LEU A 108 -12.16 -2.26 -9.94
N PHE A 109 -11.45 -3.07 -9.14
CA PHE A 109 -10.35 -2.63 -8.28
C PHE A 109 -9.17 -2.03 -9.06
N ASN A 110 -8.88 -2.56 -10.26
CA ASN A 110 -7.95 -1.97 -11.22
C ASN A 110 -8.48 -2.22 -12.64
N SER A 111 -9.43 -1.37 -13.06
CA SER A 111 -10.16 -1.53 -14.32
C SER A 111 -9.23 -1.55 -15.55
N LYS A 112 -8.12 -0.79 -15.52
CA LYS A 112 -7.12 -0.76 -16.60
C LYS A 112 -6.44 -2.12 -16.77
N VAL A 113 -5.92 -2.70 -15.68
CA VAL A 113 -5.25 -4.01 -15.69
C VAL A 113 -6.22 -5.10 -16.13
N LEU A 114 -7.42 -5.13 -15.56
CA LEU A 114 -8.44 -6.13 -15.89
C LEU A 114 -8.88 -6.04 -17.35
N LYS A 115 -9.11 -4.83 -17.85
CA LYS A 115 -9.47 -4.61 -19.26
C LYS A 115 -8.38 -5.12 -20.19
N ARG A 116 -7.11 -4.80 -19.92
CA ARG A 116 -5.98 -5.25 -20.75
C ARG A 116 -5.86 -6.79 -20.68
N PHE A 117 -5.94 -7.39 -19.49
CA PHE A 117 -5.77 -8.83 -19.29
C PHE A 117 -6.88 -9.63 -19.99
N LEU A 118 -8.13 -9.23 -19.77
CA LEU A 118 -9.28 -9.90 -20.36
C LEU A 118 -9.27 -9.74 -21.88
N ASN A 119 -8.89 -8.58 -22.43
CA ASN A 119 -8.78 -8.43 -23.89
C ASN A 119 -7.70 -9.33 -24.51
N GLU A 120 -6.55 -9.49 -23.87
CA GLU A 120 -5.46 -10.36 -24.34
C GLU A 120 -5.85 -11.84 -24.27
N LYS A 121 -6.40 -12.31 -23.15
CA LYS A 121 -6.79 -13.73 -22.97
C LYS A 121 -8.00 -14.12 -23.81
N ASN A 122 -8.87 -13.17 -24.12
CA ASN A 122 -10.02 -13.38 -24.98
C ASN A 122 -9.65 -13.44 -26.47
N ALA A 123 -8.50 -12.90 -26.88
CA ALA A 123 -8.08 -12.94 -28.28
C ALA A 123 -7.75 -14.37 -28.78
N ASN A 124 -7.34 -15.29 -27.89
CA ASN A 124 -6.86 -16.65 -28.24
C ASN A 124 -7.59 -17.76 -27.45
N ASP A 125 -8.83 -18.07 -27.85
CA ASP A 125 -9.55 -19.32 -27.50
C ASP A 125 -9.55 -19.68 -26.00
N THR A 126 -10.35 -18.95 -25.20
CA THR A 126 -10.69 -19.03 -23.75
C THR A 126 -9.95 -20.00 -22.79
N VAL A 127 -8.64 -20.24 -22.95
CA VAL A 127 -7.82 -21.09 -22.06
C VAL A 127 -7.95 -20.70 -20.59
N TRP A 128 -8.16 -19.41 -20.31
CA TRP A 128 -8.37 -18.93 -18.95
C TRP A 128 -9.72 -19.34 -18.35
N LEU A 129 -10.80 -19.42 -19.14
CA LEU A 129 -12.06 -20.00 -18.67
C LEU A 129 -11.89 -21.48 -18.31
N ILE A 130 -11.24 -22.21 -19.20
CA ILE A 130 -11.02 -23.64 -19.03
C ILE A 130 -10.17 -23.87 -17.78
N SER A 131 -9.12 -23.07 -17.55
CA SER A 131 -8.32 -23.16 -16.34
C SER A 131 -9.11 -22.82 -15.07
N LEU A 132 -10.01 -21.83 -15.13
CA LEU A 132 -10.89 -21.52 -14.00
C LEU A 132 -11.75 -22.71 -13.56
N MET A 133 -12.33 -23.42 -14.54
CA MET A 133 -13.34 -24.45 -14.31
C MET A 133 -12.75 -25.85 -14.15
N GLN A 134 -11.84 -26.29 -15.03
CA GLN A 134 -11.26 -27.64 -14.98
C GLN A 134 -10.29 -27.82 -13.80
N ARG A 135 -9.48 -26.79 -13.51
CA ARG A 135 -8.49 -26.86 -12.41
C ARG A 135 -9.06 -26.43 -11.06
N ARG A 136 -10.38 -26.21 -10.96
CA ARG A 136 -11.08 -25.78 -9.73
C ARG A 136 -10.46 -24.54 -9.07
N HIS A 137 -9.93 -23.63 -9.89
CA HIS A 137 -9.32 -22.39 -9.40
C HIS A 137 -10.37 -21.48 -8.73
N ILE A 138 -11.61 -21.47 -9.23
CA ILE A 138 -12.70 -20.70 -8.62
C ILE A 138 -12.99 -21.22 -7.20
N ASP A 139 -13.14 -22.52 -7.03
CA ASP A 139 -13.40 -23.13 -5.70
C ASP A 139 -12.26 -22.82 -4.72
N THR A 140 -11.01 -22.88 -5.20
CA THR A 140 -9.84 -22.49 -4.41
C THR A 140 -9.94 -21.03 -3.97
N LEU A 141 -10.22 -20.12 -4.91
CA LEU A 141 -10.34 -18.69 -4.61
C LEU A 141 -11.47 -18.41 -3.62
N GLU A 142 -12.67 -18.97 -3.84
CA GLU A 142 -13.84 -18.79 -2.96
C GLU A 142 -13.56 -19.17 -1.50
N LYS A 143 -12.76 -20.21 -1.26
CA LYS A 143 -12.31 -20.58 0.09
C LYS A 143 -11.54 -19.44 0.77
N TYR A 144 -10.65 -18.76 0.05
CA TYR A 144 -9.90 -17.63 0.60
C TYR A 144 -10.76 -16.36 0.73
N LEU A 145 -11.64 -16.10 -0.25
CA LEU A 145 -12.54 -14.96 -0.22
C LEU A 145 -13.51 -15.05 0.98
N SER A 146 -14.10 -16.22 1.21
CA SER A 146 -15.02 -16.46 2.33
C SER A 146 -14.33 -16.33 3.69
N GLN A 147 -13.03 -16.60 3.78
CA GLN A 147 -12.22 -16.43 4.99
C GLN A 147 -11.62 -15.02 5.16
N SER A 148 -11.91 -14.08 4.26
CA SER A 148 -11.34 -12.73 4.32
C SER A 148 -11.70 -11.95 5.59
N TYR A 149 -12.78 -12.33 6.29
CA TYR A 149 -13.14 -11.77 7.60
C TYR A 149 -12.04 -11.99 8.66
N ARG A 150 -11.21 -13.03 8.50
CA ARG A 150 -10.04 -13.30 9.36
C ARG A 150 -8.92 -12.28 9.15
N HIS A 151 -9.01 -11.42 8.13
CA HIS A 151 -8.14 -10.27 7.92
C HIS A 151 -8.82 -8.95 8.33
N GLY A 152 -10.05 -9.01 8.85
CA GLY A 152 -10.90 -7.85 9.10
C GLY A 152 -11.53 -7.28 7.82
N ILE A 153 -11.56 -8.04 6.72
CA ILE A 153 -12.09 -7.61 5.42
C ILE A 153 -13.43 -8.30 5.18
N ASP A 154 -14.45 -7.56 4.76
CA ASP A 154 -15.78 -8.10 4.47
C ASP A 154 -15.76 -9.00 3.22
N PRO A 155 -16.13 -10.29 3.34
CA PRO A 155 -16.23 -11.20 2.19
C PRO A 155 -17.17 -10.70 1.08
N GLN A 156 -18.20 -9.91 1.42
CA GLN A 156 -19.17 -9.40 0.44
C GLN A 156 -18.53 -8.47 -0.61
N LEU A 157 -17.37 -7.87 -0.31
CA LEU A 157 -16.64 -6.99 -1.23
C LEU A 157 -16.16 -7.71 -2.50
N PHE A 158 -16.09 -9.03 -2.44
CA PHE A 158 -15.57 -9.86 -3.54
C PHE A 158 -16.68 -10.47 -4.41
N ASN A 159 -17.95 -10.11 -4.18
CA ASN A 159 -19.11 -10.63 -4.92
C ASN A 159 -19.21 -12.17 -4.90
N ILE A 160 -18.84 -12.80 -3.77
CA ILE A 160 -18.77 -14.27 -3.64
C ILE A 160 -20.10 -14.92 -4.01
N ASP A 161 -21.21 -14.44 -3.44
CA ASP A 161 -22.55 -15.00 -3.69
C ASP A 161 -22.93 -14.94 -5.17
N LYS A 162 -22.52 -13.87 -5.86
CA LYS A 162 -22.80 -13.71 -7.30
C LYS A 162 -21.91 -14.61 -8.15
N ILE A 163 -20.64 -14.76 -7.79
CA ILE A 163 -19.71 -15.69 -8.44
C ILE A 163 -20.24 -17.12 -8.28
N ASP A 164 -20.62 -17.52 -7.07
CA ASP A 164 -21.16 -18.85 -6.80
C ASP A 164 -22.47 -19.09 -7.56
N SER A 165 -23.41 -18.13 -7.56
CA SER A 165 -24.65 -18.23 -8.34
C SER A 165 -24.40 -18.41 -9.84
N LEU A 166 -23.43 -17.67 -10.40
CA LEU A 166 -23.06 -17.80 -11.82
C LEU A 166 -22.35 -19.13 -12.12
N LYS A 167 -21.52 -19.60 -11.18
CA LYS A 167 -20.83 -20.89 -11.25
C LYS A 167 -21.85 -22.05 -11.23
N GLN A 168 -22.82 -22.00 -10.33
CA GLN A 168 -23.92 -22.97 -10.28
C GLN A 168 -24.74 -22.97 -11.58
N LEU A 169 -25.14 -21.79 -12.07
CA LEU A 169 -25.86 -21.66 -13.34
C LEU A 169 -25.03 -22.22 -14.52
N PHE A 170 -23.72 -21.99 -14.53
CA PHE A 170 -22.82 -22.58 -15.52
C PHE A 170 -22.86 -24.10 -15.46
N TYR A 171 -22.66 -24.71 -14.29
CA TYR A 171 -22.64 -26.18 -14.17
C TYR A 171 -23.99 -26.85 -14.41
N GLN A 172 -25.11 -26.14 -14.27
CA GLN A 172 -26.43 -26.66 -14.67
C GLN A 172 -26.50 -26.96 -16.18
N GLY A 173 -25.72 -26.26 -17.02
CA GLY A 173 -25.62 -26.53 -18.46
C GLY A 173 -26.88 -26.25 -19.27
N LYS A 174 -27.94 -25.69 -18.68
CA LYS A 174 -29.22 -25.41 -19.33
C LYS A 174 -29.26 -23.97 -19.83
N PHE A 175 -28.82 -23.77 -21.08
CA PHE A 175 -28.88 -22.47 -21.76
C PHE A 175 -29.78 -22.54 -22.99
N ASP A 176 -30.68 -21.56 -23.11
CA ASP A 176 -31.62 -21.39 -24.22
C ASP A 176 -30.88 -20.96 -25.50
N SER A 177 -29.74 -20.26 -25.36
CA SER A 177 -28.95 -19.76 -26.48
C SER A 177 -27.49 -19.51 -26.13
N LEU A 178 -26.61 -19.51 -27.14
CA LEU A 178 -25.20 -19.17 -26.97
C LEU A 178 -24.98 -17.74 -26.41
N PRO A 179 -25.72 -16.69 -26.84
CA PRO A 179 -25.62 -15.36 -26.22
C PRO A 179 -25.93 -15.34 -24.72
N GLN A 180 -26.88 -16.15 -24.23
CA GLN A 180 -27.17 -16.28 -22.80
C GLN A 180 -25.97 -16.89 -22.06
N LEU A 181 -25.39 -17.96 -22.61
CA LEU A 181 -24.16 -18.57 -22.10
C LEU A 181 -23.00 -17.55 -22.07
N TYR A 182 -22.78 -16.81 -23.15
CA TYR A 182 -21.71 -15.81 -23.25
C TYR A 182 -21.82 -14.76 -22.14
N LYS A 183 -23.04 -14.29 -21.85
CA LYS A 183 -23.30 -13.34 -20.76
C LYS A 183 -22.90 -13.92 -19.40
N VAL A 184 -23.28 -15.16 -19.12
CA VAL A 184 -22.96 -15.82 -17.83
C VAL A 184 -21.46 -16.03 -17.67
N ILE A 185 -20.79 -16.57 -18.69
CA ILE A 185 -19.34 -16.78 -18.68
C ILE A 185 -18.60 -15.45 -18.55
N ALA A 186 -19.01 -14.41 -19.28
CA ALA A 186 -18.39 -13.09 -19.22
C ALA A 186 -18.47 -12.47 -17.82
N GLN A 187 -19.65 -12.56 -17.19
CA GLN A 187 -19.85 -12.12 -15.80
C GLN A 187 -18.97 -12.89 -14.83
N LEU A 188 -18.94 -14.21 -14.95
CA LEU A 188 -18.13 -15.07 -14.09
C LEU A 188 -16.64 -14.74 -14.21
N GLN A 189 -16.12 -14.59 -15.44
CA GLN A 189 -14.72 -14.24 -15.68
C GLN A 189 -14.34 -12.87 -15.10
N VAL A 190 -15.14 -11.84 -15.38
CA VAL A 190 -14.85 -10.47 -14.94
C VAL A 190 -14.89 -10.38 -13.41
N LEU A 191 -15.91 -10.95 -12.78
CA LEU A 191 -16.05 -10.92 -11.32
C LEU A 191 -14.95 -11.74 -10.63
N THR A 192 -14.62 -12.92 -11.15
CA THR A 192 -13.54 -13.76 -10.61
C THR A 192 -12.18 -13.09 -10.73
N ALA A 193 -11.85 -12.54 -11.91
CA ALA A 193 -10.59 -11.82 -12.11
C ALA A 193 -10.47 -10.62 -11.16
N ASN A 194 -11.56 -9.85 -11.02
CA ASN A 194 -11.62 -8.72 -10.11
C ASN A 194 -11.46 -9.14 -8.64
N ALA A 195 -12.20 -10.16 -8.21
CA ALA A 195 -12.11 -10.69 -6.85
C ALA A 195 -10.70 -11.17 -6.53
N PHE A 196 -10.06 -11.87 -7.47
CA PHE A 196 -8.72 -12.43 -7.28
C PHE A 196 -7.67 -11.36 -7.02
N ILE A 197 -7.55 -10.36 -7.91
CA ILE A 197 -6.55 -9.30 -7.74
C ILE A 197 -6.91 -8.35 -6.60
N SER A 198 -8.20 -8.14 -6.34
CA SER A 198 -8.69 -7.31 -5.24
C SER A 198 -8.33 -7.93 -3.89
N TYR A 199 -8.57 -9.23 -3.72
CA TYR A 199 -8.22 -9.97 -2.51
C TYR A 199 -6.71 -10.01 -2.31
N ALA A 200 -5.97 -10.44 -3.34
CA ALA A 200 -4.52 -10.53 -3.27
C ALA A 200 -3.87 -9.19 -2.92
N SER A 201 -4.40 -8.09 -3.46
CA SER A 201 -3.89 -6.75 -3.15
C SER A 201 -4.19 -6.33 -1.72
N LYS A 202 -5.43 -6.53 -1.24
CA LYS A 202 -5.84 -6.11 0.10
C LYS A 202 -5.14 -6.90 1.21
N VAL A 203 -5.00 -8.21 1.03
CA VAL A 203 -4.34 -9.08 2.00
C VAL A 203 -2.83 -8.82 2.04
N LYS A 204 -2.19 -8.63 0.88
CA LYS A 204 -0.74 -8.42 0.83
C LYS A 204 -0.32 -6.98 1.14
N TYR A 205 -0.99 -5.96 0.60
CA TYR A 205 -0.54 -4.56 0.67
C TYR A 205 -1.39 -3.68 1.59
N GLY A 206 -2.47 -4.22 2.17
CA GLY A 206 -3.44 -3.45 2.93
C GLY A 206 -4.60 -2.92 2.06
N CYS A 207 -5.66 -2.50 2.72
CA CYS A 207 -6.84 -1.88 2.10
C CYS A 207 -6.68 -0.38 1.87
N VAL A 208 -5.81 0.29 2.64
CA VAL A 208 -5.57 1.73 2.55
C VAL A 208 -4.09 2.05 2.45
N ASN A 209 -3.76 3.12 1.73
CA ASN A 209 -2.39 3.62 1.69
C ASN A 209 -2.18 4.62 2.84
N PRO A 210 -1.29 4.36 3.81
CA PRO A 210 -1.08 5.24 4.96
C PRO A 210 -0.62 6.66 4.56
N SER A 211 0.12 6.81 3.45
CA SER A 211 0.57 8.11 2.96
C SER A 211 -0.57 9.00 2.43
N GLN A 212 -1.76 8.45 2.21
CA GLN A 212 -2.93 9.19 1.74
C GLN A 212 -3.83 9.64 2.89
N ILE A 213 -3.70 9.03 4.08
CA ILE A 213 -4.58 9.29 5.22
C ILE A 213 -3.87 10.01 6.36
N TYR A 214 -2.54 9.88 6.46
CA TYR A 214 -1.74 10.54 7.47
C TYR A 214 -0.82 11.59 6.86
N ALA A 215 -0.96 12.84 7.32
CA ALA A 215 -0.14 13.95 6.84
C ALA A 215 1.36 13.82 7.17
N ARG A 216 1.71 13.08 8.24
CA ARG A 216 3.08 12.92 8.76
C ARG A 216 3.55 11.46 8.71
N TYR A 217 3.28 10.78 7.60
CA TYR A 217 3.72 9.41 7.36
C TYR A 217 4.81 9.36 6.29
N TYR A 218 6.01 8.94 6.68
CA TYR A 218 7.22 8.95 5.87
C TYR A 218 7.92 7.59 5.82
N ILE A 219 7.21 6.50 6.15
CA ILE A 219 7.70 5.14 5.88
C ILE A 219 7.35 4.81 4.43
N PRO A 220 8.30 4.41 3.57
CA PRO A 220 7.96 3.95 2.24
C PRO A 220 7.13 2.65 2.34
N VAL A 221 6.07 2.55 1.54
CA VAL A 221 5.21 1.36 1.48
C VAL A 221 5.13 0.85 0.06
N GLU A 222 5.38 -0.44 -0.14
CA GLU A 222 5.17 -1.07 -1.45
C GLU A 222 3.68 -1.12 -1.80
N LYS A 223 3.39 -1.01 -3.08
CA LYS A 223 2.04 -1.04 -3.65
C LYS A 223 1.97 -2.09 -4.75
N PRO A 224 0.79 -2.65 -5.03
CA PRO A 224 0.64 -3.50 -6.20
C PRO A 224 0.93 -2.71 -7.47
N THR A 225 1.93 -3.16 -8.24
CA THR A 225 2.22 -2.63 -9.58
C THR A 225 1.34 -3.33 -10.61
N ASP A 226 1.11 -2.68 -11.76
CA ASP A 226 0.40 -3.29 -12.90
C ASP A 226 1.01 -4.67 -13.23
N SER A 227 2.34 -4.79 -13.26
CA SER A 227 3.06 -6.05 -13.51
C SER A 227 2.80 -7.12 -12.45
N SER A 228 2.75 -6.75 -11.16
CA SER A 228 2.46 -7.70 -10.07
C SER A 228 1.03 -8.25 -10.13
N LEU A 229 0.06 -7.40 -10.48
CA LEU A 229 -1.34 -7.81 -10.66
C LEU A 229 -1.50 -8.72 -11.88
N TYR A 230 -0.74 -8.44 -12.93
CA TYR A 230 -0.65 -9.30 -14.10
C TYR A 230 -0.07 -10.68 -13.79
N ALA A 231 0.99 -10.74 -12.99
CA ALA A 231 1.57 -12.00 -12.57
C ALA A 231 0.58 -12.85 -11.75
N ILE A 232 -0.25 -12.21 -10.92
CA ILE A 232 -1.32 -12.89 -10.18
C ILE A 232 -2.33 -13.53 -11.15
N LEU A 233 -2.85 -12.76 -12.10
CA LEU A 233 -3.86 -13.24 -13.06
C LEU A 233 -3.34 -14.35 -13.99
N ASN A 234 -2.04 -14.35 -14.28
CA ASN A 234 -1.39 -15.36 -15.13
C ASN A 234 -0.86 -16.57 -14.33
N SER A 235 -1.05 -16.62 -13.01
CA SER A 235 -0.56 -17.75 -12.21
C SER A 235 -1.27 -19.05 -12.58
N GLU A 236 -0.49 -20.12 -12.78
CA GLU A 236 -1.01 -21.46 -13.04
C GLU A 236 -1.41 -22.22 -11.78
N ASN A 237 -0.81 -21.87 -10.62
CA ASN A 237 -1.06 -22.52 -9.34
C ASN A 237 -1.60 -21.52 -8.32
N TRP A 238 -2.92 -21.39 -8.29
CA TRP A 238 -3.61 -20.42 -7.43
C TRP A 238 -3.48 -20.77 -5.95
N THR A 239 -3.44 -22.06 -5.60
CA THR A 239 -3.25 -22.50 -4.21
C THR A 239 -1.93 -22.00 -3.65
N ALA A 240 -0.82 -22.28 -4.33
CA ALA A 240 0.50 -21.84 -3.90
C ALA A 240 0.62 -20.31 -3.85
N LEU A 241 0.05 -19.62 -4.83
CA LEU A 241 0.03 -18.15 -4.84
C LEU A 241 -0.78 -17.58 -3.67
N LEU A 242 -2.01 -18.07 -3.44
CA LEU A 242 -2.90 -17.60 -2.38
C LEU A 242 -2.36 -17.91 -0.98
N GLN A 243 -1.60 -19.00 -0.82
CA GLN A 243 -0.83 -19.29 0.40
C GLN A 243 0.32 -18.29 0.58
N LYS A 244 1.08 -18.02 -0.48
CA LYS A 244 2.26 -17.15 -0.45
C LYS A 244 1.94 -15.69 -0.10
N ILE A 245 0.76 -15.19 -0.49
CA ILE A 245 0.38 -13.79 -0.22
C ILE A 245 -0.10 -13.55 1.22
N GLN A 246 -0.33 -14.60 2.02
CA GLN A 246 -0.80 -14.44 3.39
C GLN A 246 0.27 -13.76 4.26
N PRO A 247 -0.11 -12.86 5.19
CA PRO A 247 0.86 -12.27 6.10
C PRO A 247 1.44 -13.33 7.04
N VAL A 248 2.77 -13.43 7.08
CA VAL A 248 3.50 -14.44 7.86
C VAL A 248 4.17 -13.89 9.12
N ARG A 249 4.07 -12.57 9.36
CA ARG A 249 4.63 -11.94 10.56
C ARG A 249 3.96 -12.52 11.81
N LYS A 250 4.78 -12.93 12.79
CA LYS A 250 4.30 -13.53 14.04
C LYS A 250 3.25 -12.67 14.71
N GLU A 251 3.46 -11.36 14.75
CA GLU A 251 2.56 -10.41 15.38
C GLU A 251 1.19 -10.36 14.70
N TYR A 252 1.18 -10.42 13.36
CA TYR A 252 -0.05 -10.47 12.59
C TYR A 252 -0.85 -11.74 12.88
N LEU A 253 -0.18 -12.89 12.93
CA LEU A 253 -0.82 -14.19 13.18
C LEU A 253 -1.46 -14.24 14.57
N VAL A 254 -0.81 -13.67 15.59
CA VAL A 254 -1.40 -13.56 16.93
C VAL A 254 -2.63 -12.66 16.90
N LEU A 255 -2.57 -11.50 16.24
CA LEU A 255 -3.73 -10.62 16.10
C LEU A 255 -4.87 -11.27 15.30
N GLN A 256 -4.55 -12.04 14.27
CA GLN A 256 -5.54 -12.81 13.50
C GLN A 256 -6.28 -13.83 14.38
N ASN A 257 -5.55 -14.61 15.18
CA ASN A 257 -6.17 -15.56 16.11
C ASN A 257 -6.99 -14.85 17.20
N ALA A 258 -6.51 -13.71 17.70
CA ALA A 258 -7.25 -12.88 18.64
C ALA A 258 -8.54 -12.33 18.00
N LEU A 259 -8.51 -11.94 16.72
CA LEU A 259 -9.69 -11.45 15.99
C LEU A 259 -10.80 -12.50 15.92
N ASP A 260 -10.43 -13.77 15.73
CA ASP A 260 -11.38 -14.89 15.59
C ASP A 260 -12.14 -15.20 16.89
N THR A 261 -11.54 -14.92 18.04
CA THR A 261 -12.10 -15.21 19.37
C THR A 261 -12.61 -13.98 20.11
N CYS A 262 -12.33 -12.76 19.61
CA CYS A 262 -12.67 -11.51 20.28
C CYS A 262 -14.16 -11.15 20.11
N SER A 263 -14.87 -11.09 21.25
CA SER A 263 -16.26 -10.63 21.33
C SER A 263 -16.41 -9.13 21.62
N ASN A 264 -15.39 -8.48 22.18
CA ASN A 264 -15.43 -7.05 22.51
C ASN A 264 -15.25 -6.20 21.24
N ALA A 265 -16.24 -5.35 20.93
CA ALA A 265 -16.26 -4.56 19.69
C ALA A 265 -15.10 -3.56 19.59
N ASP A 266 -14.74 -2.89 20.68
CA ASP A 266 -13.67 -1.88 20.70
C ASP A 266 -12.29 -2.52 20.50
N LEU A 267 -12.03 -3.63 21.21
CA LEU A 267 -10.82 -4.42 21.04
C LEU A 267 -10.75 -5.02 19.63
N ARG A 268 -11.86 -5.54 19.11
CA ARG A 268 -11.96 -6.04 17.74
C ARG A 268 -11.59 -4.96 16.73
N ALA A 269 -12.09 -3.74 16.89
CA ALA A 269 -11.72 -2.61 16.04
C ALA A 269 -10.21 -2.36 16.11
N LYS A 270 -9.63 -2.24 17.31
CA LYS A 270 -8.19 -2.03 17.49
C LYS A 270 -7.33 -3.15 16.89
N ILE A 271 -7.74 -4.40 17.01
CA ILE A 271 -7.08 -5.54 16.38
C ILE A 271 -7.07 -5.37 14.86
N VAL A 272 -8.23 -5.11 14.24
CA VAL A 272 -8.33 -4.94 12.78
C VAL A 272 -7.49 -3.76 12.28
N LEU A 273 -7.50 -2.63 12.99
CA LEU A 273 -6.69 -1.46 12.65
C LEU A 273 -5.19 -1.78 12.65
N ASN A 274 -4.71 -2.53 13.64
CA ASN A 274 -3.29 -2.87 13.71
C ASN A 274 -2.92 -4.02 12.75
N MET A 275 -3.83 -4.95 12.48
CA MET A 275 -3.67 -5.91 11.38
C MET A 275 -3.55 -5.21 10.02
N GLU A 276 -4.28 -4.11 9.78
CA GLU A 276 -4.09 -3.29 8.59
C GLU A 276 -2.69 -2.65 8.56
N ARG A 277 -2.22 -2.08 9.69
CA ARG A 277 -0.86 -1.53 9.81
C ARG A 277 0.22 -2.57 9.49
N TYR A 278 0.05 -3.80 9.97
CA TYR A 278 0.99 -4.91 9.70
C TYR A 278 0.98 -5.40 8.24
N ARG A 279 -0.08 -5.12 7.46
CA ARG A 279 -0.12 -5.44 6.01
C ARG A 279 0.58 -4.40 5.15
N TRP A 280 0.81 -3.19 5.66
CA TRP A 280 1.57 -2.20 4.93
C TRP A 280 3.00 -2.72 4.73
N GLN A 281 3.37 -2.91 3.48
CA GLN A 281 4.66 -3.48 3.09
C GLN A 281 5.77 -2.44 3.28
N ILE A 282 6.18 -2.27 4.53
CA ILE A 282 7.29 -1.39 4.95
C ILE A 282 8.65 -2.09 4.74
N PRO A 283 9.78 -1.36 4.77
CA PRO A 283 11.10 -1.96 4.71
C PRO A 283 11.28 -3.08 5.74
N VAL A 284 11.89 -4.19 5.30
CA VAL A 284 12.04 -5.39 6.12
C VAL A 284 12.93 -5.13 7.34
N ASP A 285 12.48 -5.59 8.49
CA ASP A 285 13.30 -5.74 9.68
C ASP A 285 14.16 -7.01 9.55
N SER A 286 15.41 -6.87 9.10
CA SER A 286 16.35 -7.97 8.86
C SER A 286 16.88 -8.65 10.15
N GLY A 287 16.05 -8.74 11.19
CA GLY A 287 16.45 -9.17 12.54
C GLY A 287 17.35 -8.16 13.27
N ARG A 288 17.64 -7.00 12.66
CA ARG A 288 18.48 -5.94 13.23
C ARG A 288 17.89 -4.56 12.98
N PHE A 289 17.39 -3.90 14.03
CA PHE A 289 16.74 -2.59 13.92
C PHE A 289 16.56 -1.91 15.29
N VAL A 290 16.29 -0.61 15.24
CA VAL A 290 15.76 0.19 16.34
C VAL A 290 14.30 0.51 16.02
N ARG A 291 13.38 0.27 16.95
CA ARG A 291 11.96 0.61 16.79
C ARG A 291 11.48 1.44 17.96
N VAL A 292 10.95 2.61 17.67
CA VAL A 292 10.16 3.44 18.58
C VAL A 292 8.69 3.19 18.24
N ASN A 293 7.91 2.65 19.16
CA ASN A 293 6.46 2.59 18.99
C ASN A 293 5.82 3.75 19.76
N ILE A 294 5.37 4.78 19.04
CA ILE A 294 4.92 6.07 19.59
C ILE A 294 3.87 5.88 20.71
N PRO A 295 2.73 5.19 20.50
CA PRO A 295 1.71 4.97 21.54
C PRO A 295 2.21 4.21 22.78
N SER A 296 3.23 3.37 22.63
CA SER A 296 3.78 2.61 23.76
C SER A 296 4.72 3.45 24.62
N PHE A 297 5.28 4.53 24.06
CA PHE A 297 6.38 5.28 24.65
C PHE A 297 7.60 4.42 25.00
N TYR A 298 7.89 3.40 24.18
CA TYR A 298 9.08 2.57 24.28
C TYR A 298 9.88 2.56 22.97
N LEU A 299 11.20 2.44 23.15
CA LEU A 299 12.17 2.09 22.12
C LEU A 299 12.72 0.71 22.42
N VAL A 300 12.81 -0.12 21.39
CA VAL A 300 13.52 -1.41 21.43
C VAL A 300 14.65 -1.43 20.41
N VAL A 301 15.76 -2.06 20.78
CA VAL A 301 16.85 -2.41 19.85
C VAL A 301 16.87 -3.91 19.72
N VAL A 302 16.74 -4.40 18.49
CA VAL A 302 16.78 -5.82 18.15
C VAL A 302 18.03 -6.06 17.32
N ASP A 303 18.79 -7.10 17.65
CA ASP A 303 19.93 -7.57 16.86
C ASP A 303 19.93 -9.11 16.84
N SER A 304 20.17 -9.69 15.66
CA SER A 304 20.01 -11.13 15.40
C SER A 304 18.68 -11.71 15.91
N GLY A 305 17.58 -10.94 15.79
CA GLY A 305 16.24 -11.32 16.23
C GLY A 305 16.01 -11.29 17.75
N LYS A 306 17.01 -10.86 18.55
CA LYS A 306 16.91 -10.76 20.01
C LYS A 306 16.88 -9.31 20.46
N THR A 307 16.02 -8.99 21.44
CA THR A 307 15.99 -7.67 22.06
C THR A 307 17.27 -7.45 22.88
N GLN A 308 18.09 -6.50 22.46
CA GLN A 308 19.33 -6.11 23.13
C GLN A 308 19.11 -5.01 24.17
N LEU A 309 18.07 -4.21 23.97
CA LEU A 309 17.73 -3.07 24.81
C LEU A 309 16.25 -2.73 24.66
N SER A 310 15.62 -2.39 25.76
CA SER A 310 14.28 -1.80 25.81
C SER A 310 14.31 -0.63 26.78
N MET A 311 13.79 0.52 26.37
CA MET A 311 13.78 1.72 27.22
C MET A 311 12.56 2.58 26.99
N LYS A 312 12.20 3.38 27.99
CA LYS A 312 11.20 4.43 27.85
C LYS A 312 11.70 5.53 26.92
N VAL A 313 10.77 6.14 26.20
CA VAL A 313 11.00 7.36 25.44
C VAL A 313 9.94 8.42 25.75
N CYS A 314 10.24 9.68 25.44
CA CYS A 314 9.25 10.73 25.31
C CYS A 314 9.13 11.14 23.83
N VAL A 315 7.90 11.35 23.38
CA VAL A 315 7.56 11.67 21.99
C VAL A 315 6.87 13.03 21.93
N GLY A 316 6.55 13.46 20.72
CA GLY A 316 5.85 14.69 20.41
C GLY A 316 4.52 14.85 21.14
N GLU A 317 4.14 16.07 21.49
CA GLU A 317 2.81 16.36 22.03
C GLU A 317 1.70 16.12 21.00
N LYS A 318 0.50 15.79 21.49
CA LYS A 318 -0.71 15.75 20.68
C LYS A 318 -1.00 17.14 20.13
N ARG A 319 -1.60 17.22 18.94
CA ARG A 319 -2.20 18.46 18.45
C ARG A 319 -3.25 19.00 19.44
N VAL A 320 -3.36 20.32 19.48
CA VAL A 320 -4.48 21.01 20.15
C VAL A 320 -5.81 20.61 19.52
N ASP A 321 -6.89 20.62 20.29
CA ASP A 321 -8.17 20.08 19.83
C ASP A 321 -8.80 20.89 18.68
N ASP A 322 -8.51 22.20 18.59
CA ASP A 322 -8.96 23.08 17.52
C ASP A 322 -8.02 23.15 16.31
N TYR A 323 -7.06 22.21 16.20
CA TYR A 323 -6.02 22.22 15.17
C TYR A 323 -6.59 22.27 13.75
N ASP A 324 -7.65 21.50 13.45
CA ASP A 324 -8.22 21.46 12.10
C ASP A 324 -8.92 22.77 11.73
N ILE A 325 -9.53 23.45 12.70
CA ILE A 325 -10.12 24.79 12.53
C ILE A 325 -9.01 25.79 12.22
N LYS A 326 -7.96 25.84 13.04
CA LYS A 326 -6.80 26.73 12.83
C LYS A 326 -6.12 26.46 11.49
N LYS A 327 -5.99 25.18 11.10
CA LYS A 327 -5.43 24.79 9.82
C LYS A 327 -6.29 25.28 8.66
N ALA A 328 -7.62 25.21 8.76
CA ALA A 328 -8.52 25.72 7.74
C ALA A 328 -8.42 27.25 7.60
N VAL A 329 -8.24 27.98 8.70
CA VAL A 329 -7.96 29.42 8.69
C VAL A 329 -6.64 29.71 7.98
N TYR A 330 -5.55 29.03 8.36
CA TYR A 330 -4.24 29.16 7.72
C TYR A 330 -4.27 28.86 6.21
N LEU A 331 -5.03 27.84 5.79
CA LEU A 331 -5.17 27.51 4.37
C LEU A 331 -5.90 28.60 3.57
N LYS A 332 -6.66 29.48 4.22
CA LYS A 332 -7.30 30.64 3.58
C LYS A 332 -6.40 31.89 3.63
N SER A 333 -5.72 32.12 4.75
CA SER A 333 -4.94 33.35 4.95
C SER A 333 -3.51 33.27 4.43
N HIS A 334 -2.91 32.08 4.45
CA HIS A 334 -1.48 31.81 4.23
C HIS A 334 -0.51 32.58 5.14
N LYS A 335 -1.05 33.22 6.17
CA LYS A 335 -0.33 33.98 7.18
C LYS A 335 0.36 33.03 8.16
N VAL A 336 1.64 33.23 8.44
CA VAL A 336 2.44 32.31 9.27
C VAL A 336 1.91 32.27 10.71
N GLU A 337 1.38 33.38 11.19
CA GLU A 337 0.74 33.53 12.49
C GLU A 337 -0.51 32.66 12.69
N ASP A 338 -1.23 32.35 11.60
CA ASP A 338 -2.41 31.48 11.65
C ASP A 338 -2.04 29.99 11.60
N LYS A 339 -0.78 29.67 11.31
CA LYS A 339 -0.33 28.29 11.13
C LYS A 339 -0.33 27.55 12.48
N PRO A 340 -1.20 26.54 12.68
CA PRO A 340 -1.20 25.81 13.92
C PRO A 340 0.08 24.97 14.05
N GLN A 341 0.60 24.91 15.28
CA GLN A 341 1.75 24.07 15.57
C GLN A 341 1.36 22.60 15.66
N ASN A 342 2.21 21.75 15.12
CA ASN A 342 2.07 20.30 15.20
C ASN A 342 3.36 19.70 15.76
N HIS A 343 3.28 19.28 17.02
CA HIS A 343 4.40 18.68 17.74
C HIS A 343 4.40 17.16 17.67
N GLU A 344 3.43 16.52 17.01
CA GLU A 344 3.37 15.06 16.91
C GLU A 344 4.67 14.51 16.31
N THR A 345 5.22 13.47 16.92
CA THR A 345 6.34 12.74 16.33
C THR A 345 5.85 12.09 15.04
N PRO A 346 6.46 12.38 13.88
CA PRO A 346 6.04 11.81 12.62
C PRO A 346 6.32 10.30 12.57
N ILE A 347 5.46 9.55 11.88
CA ILE A 347 5.71 8.14 11.57
C ILE A 347 6.73 8.10 10.45
N MET A 348 7.88 7.46 10.66
CA MET A 348 8.97 7.50 9.68
C MET A 348 9.96 6.36 9.78
N TYR A 349 10.67 6.16 8.67
CA TYR A 349 11.75 5.21 8.54
C TYR A 349 13.04 5.94 8.18
N GLY A 350 14.16 5.51 8.77
CA GLY A 350 15.49 6.04 8.48
C GLY A 350 16.58 5.06 8.88
N LYS A 351 17.84 5.52 8.81
CA LYS A 351 19.00 4.76 9.30
C LYS A 351 19.86 5.66 10.19
N LEU A 352 20.14 5.21 11.41
CA LEU A 352 21.03 5.91 12.33
C LEU A 352 22.44 5.97 11.73
N ASN A 353 22.99 7.18 11.59
CA ASN A 353 24.27 7.41 10.89
C ASN A 353 25.40 7.79 11.84
N ASN A 354 25.13 8.60 12.85
CA ASN A 354 26.12 9.07 13.81
C ASN A 354 25.50 9.46 15.16
N ILE A 355 26.37 9.52 16.15
CA ILE A 355 26.09 10.03 17.49
C ILE A 355 26.90 11.32 17.65
N GLN A 356 26.21 12.40 17.99
CA GLN A 356 26.82 13.65 18.41
C GLN A 356 26.82 13.69 19.94
N LEU A 357 28.01 13.58 20.54
CA LEU A 357 28.24 13.74 21.97
C LEU A 357 28.36 15.22 22.30
N ASN A 358 27.86 15.61 23.48
CA ASN A 358 27.84 16.99 23.96
C ASN A 358 27.34 17.95 22.85
N PRO A 359 26.12 17.74 22.32
CA PRO A 359 25.61 18.48 21.18
C PRO A 359 25.44 19.97 21.52
N LYS A 360 25.85 20.85 20.61
CA LYS A 360 25.30 22.20 20.54
C LYS A 360 23.85 22.12 20.06
N TRP A 361 22.95 22.87 20.68
CA TRP A 361 21.56 22.93 20.24
C TRP A 361 21.29 24.24 19.50
N ASN A 362 21.12 24.15 18.18
CA ASN A 362 20.57 25.25 17.40
C ASN A 362 19.06 25.26 17.63
N ILE A 363 18.57 26.28 18.33
CA ILE A 363 17.17 26.35 18.75
C ILE A 363 16.30 26.66 17.53
N PRO A 364 15.33 25.79 17.18
CA PRO A 364 14.42 26.04 16.07
C PRO A 364 13.62 27.32 16.27
N HIS A 365 13.34 28.04 15.18
CA HIS A 365 12.55 29.28 15.21
C HIS A 365 11.21 29.11 15.94
N SER A 366 10.52 27.98 15.75
CA SER A 366 9.25 27.71 16.43
C SER A 366 9.36 27.64 17.96
N ILE A 367 10.49 27.13 18.48
CA ILE A 367 10.76 27.08 19.92
C ILE A 367 11.23 28.45 20.40
N ALA A 368 11.99 29.19 19.58
CA ALA A 368 12.37 30.56 19.89
C ALA A 368 11.13 31.44 20.10
N GLN A 369 10.13 31.31 19.21
CA GLN A 369 8.86 32.02 19.23
C GLN A 369 7.97 31.69 20.44
N THR A 370 7.89 30.41 20.82
CA THR A 370 6.91 29.94 21.82
C THR A 370 7.47 29.83 23.23
N GLU A 371 8.75 29.52 23.38
CA GLU A 371 9.36 29.29 24.69
C GLU A 371 10.41 30.33 25.03
N ILE A 372 11.39 30.54 24.14
CA ILE A 372 12.57 31.33 24.48
C ILE A 372 12.18 32.77 24.75
N LEU A 373 11.39 33.38 23.87
CA LEU A 373 10.95 34.76 24.03
C LEU A 373 10.15 34.97 25.33
N ALA A 374 9.23 34.05 25.63
CA ALA A 374 8.44 34.10 26.85
C ALA A 374 9.32 34.01 28.11
N LYS A 375 10.31 33.10 28.12
CA LYS A 375 11.24 32.93 29.25
C LYS A 375 12.20 34.11 29.39
N SER A 376 12.68 34.68 28.28
CA SER A 376 13.56 35.86 28.30
C SER A 376 12.85 37.13 28.76
N ARG A 377 11.56 37.31 28.42
CA ARG A 377 10.72 38.41 28.93
C ARG A 377 10.49 38.28 30.43
N ALA A 378 10.19 37.08 30.89
CA ALA A 378 9.99 36.81 32.31
C ALA A 378 11.28 36.95 33.14
N ASN A 379 12.43 36.67 32.55
CA ASN A 379 13.74 36.79 33.20
C ASN A 379 14.84 37.16 32.19
N PRO A 380 15.33 38.42 32.21
CA PRO A 380 16.40 38.88 31.30
C PRO A 380 17.70 38.06 31.37
N TYR A 381 17.99 37.40 32.50
CA TYR A 381 19.18 36.55 32.68
C TYR A 381 18.96 35.09 32.29
N TYR A 382 17.77 34.71 31.82
CA TYR A 382 17.43 33.34 31.45
C TYR A 382 18.40 32.77 30.41
N LEU A 383 18.72 33.54 29.37
CA LEU A 383 19.58 33.07 28.28
C LEU A 383 21.00 32.81 28.76
N VAL A 384 21.57 33.73 29.54
CA VAL A 384 22.92 33.59 30.11
C VAL A 384 23.00 32.37 31.03
N SER A 385 22.10 32.29 32.00
CA SER A 385 22.07 31.19 32.99
C SER A 385 21.77 29.82 32.34
N SER A 386 21.08 29.79 31.20
CA SER A 386 20.82 28.58 30.43
C SER A 386 21.92 28.24 29.42
N GLY A 387 22.99 29.03 29.33
CA GLY A 387 24.07 28.85 28.37
C GLY A 387 23.63 29.02 26.91
N ILE A 388 22.65 29.90 26.66
CA ILE A 388 22.12 30.22 25.34
C ILE A 388 22.78 31.50 24.83
N ARG A 389 23.53 31.38 23.72
CA ARG A 389 24.11 32.51 23.00
C ARG A 389 23.12 33.06 21.97
N VAL A 390 23.09 34.38 21.86
CA VAL A 390 22.28 35.11 20.89
C VAL A 390 23.17 35.62 19.78
N TYR A 391 22.68 35.50 18.54
CA TYR A 391 23.34 36.07 17.36
C TYR A 391 22.34 36.89 16.58
N ASN A 392 22.76 38.04 16.06
CA ASN A 392 21.95 38.87 15.17
C ASN A 392 21.86 38.27 13.75
N LYS A 393 21.19 38.98 12.82
CA LYS A 393 21.03 38.54 11.42
C LYS A 393 22.36 38.40 10.66
N GLU A 394 23.36 39.18 11.04
CA GLU A 394 24.72 39.11 10.47
C GLU A 394 25.56 37.99 11.11
N GLY A 395 25.00 37.24 12.06
CA GLY A 395 25.69 36.16 12.76
C GLY A 395 26.68 36.63 13.84
N LYS A 396 26.66 37.92 14.20
CA LYS A 396 27.49 38.47 15.28
C LYS A 396 26.86 38.14 16.64
N PRO A 397 27.68 37.78 17.65
CA PRO A 397 27.18 37.57 19.00
C PRO A 397 26.60 38.87 19.57
N VAL A 398 25.53 38.74 20.34
CA VAL A 398 24.85 39.85 21.03
C VAL A 398 24.76 39.49 22.51
N ASP A 399 24.98 40.45 23.40
CA ASP A 399 24.71 40.25 24.81
C ASP A 399 23.20 40.19 25.03
N PRO A 400 22.64 39.05 25.49
CA PRO A 400 21.21 38.93 25.70
C PRO A 400 20.64 39.88 26.77
N THR A 401 21.48 40.41 27.66
CA THR A 401 21.04 41.32 28.74
C THR A 401 20.84 42.75 28.26
N GLU A 402 21.40 43.10 27.10
CA GLU A 402 21.25 44.41 26.46
C GLU A 402 20.08 44.47 25.47
N VAL A 403 19.41 43.35 25.23
CA VAL A 403 18.29 43.26 24.28
C VAL A 403 16.96 43.52 24.98
N ASP A 404 16.16 44.45 24.45
CA ASP A 404 14.75 44.63 24.82
C ASP A 404 13.90 43.47 24.27
N TRP A 405 13.74 42.42 25.08
CA TRP A 405 12.93 41.24 24.72
C TRP A 405 11.42 41.52 24.67
N GLU A 406 10.93 42.56 25.33
CA GLU A 406 9.51 42.93 25.27
C GLU A 406 9.16 43.46 23.88
N GLY A 407 10.02 44.33 23.33
CA GLY A 407 9.86 44.90 21.98
C GLY A 407 10.03 43.90 20.82
N VAL A 408 10.56 42.69 21.06
CA VAL A 408 10.77 41.69 20.00
C VAL A 408 9.46 41.07 19.55
N ASN A 409 9.12 41.21 18.26
CA ASN A 409 7.95 40.56 17.68
C ASN A 409 8.16 39.02 17.54
N PRO A 410 7.32 38.17 18.13
CA PRO A 410 7.45 36.71 18.03
C PRO A 410 7.40 36.16 16.60
N ASN A 411 6.73 36.87 15.67
CA ASN A 411 6.60 36.45 14.27
C ASN A 411 7.77 36.89 13.39
N ASN A 412 8.65 37.77 13.89
CA ASN A 412 9.80 38.28 13.16
C ASN A 412 10.98 38.47 14.12
N ILE A 413 11.50 37.37 14.66
CA ILE A 413 12.61 37.40 15.61
C ILE A 413 13.91 37.64 14.84
N PRO A 414 14.61 38.79 15.03
CA PRO A 414 15.80 39.12 14.26
C PRO A 414 17.08 38.46 14.82
N TYR A 415 16.92 37.37 15.57
CA TYR A 415 17.98 36.69 16.29
C TYR A 415 17.94 35.18 16.05
N SER A 416 19.10 34.55 16.18
CA SER A 416 19.24 33.10 16.29
C SER A 416 19.85 32.72 17.64
N PHE A 417 19.42 31.58 18.18
CA PHE A 417 19.80 31.14 19.51
C PHE A 417 20.50 29.79 19.44
N LYS A 418 21.62 29.67 20.14
CA LYS A 418 22.38 28.42 20.25
C LYS A 418 22.69 28.12 21.69
N GLN A 419 22.27 26.96 22.18
CA GLN A 419 22.65 26.49 23.51
C GLN A 419 23.96 25.71 23.43
N ASP A 420 24.93 26.11 24.25
CA ASP A 420 26.23 25.45 24.35
C ASP A 420 26.11 24.07 25.03
N PRO A 421 27.10 23.17 24.84
CA PRO A 421 27.08 21.88 25.49
C PRO A 421 27.28 22.04 27.01
N GLY A 422 26.45 21.35 27.79
CA GLY A 422 26.46 21.45 29.25
C GLY A 422 25.41 20.52 29.87
N ASP A 423 25.44 20.38 31.20
CA ASP A 423 24.48 19.50 31.89
C ASP A 423 23.03 20.04 31.82
N GLY A 424 22.85 21.35 31.61
CA GLY A 424 21.55 21.98 31.36
C GLY A 424 21.11 22.02 29.89
N ASN A 425 21.89 21.47 28.94
CA ASN A 425 21.54 21.52 27.53
C ASN A 425 20.26 20.72 27.25
N ALA A 426 19.28 21.28 26.53
CA ALA A 426 17.99 20.63 26.29
C ALA A 426 18.08 19.30 25.53
N LEU A 427 19.14 19.10 24.73
CA LEU A 427 19.46 17.86 24.03
C LEU A 427 20.25 16.86 24.89
N GLY A 428 20.60 17.21 26.12
CA GLY A 428 21.43 16.42 27.02
C GLY A 428 22.82 16.15 26.43
N LYS A 429 23.40 14.99 26.76
CA LYS A 429 24.77 14.62 26.39
C LYS A 429 24.88 13.88 25.05
N PHE A 430 23.75 13.45 24.47
CA PHE A 430 23.72 12.59 23.29
C PHE A 430 22.65 13.03 22.31
N LYS A 431 23.01 13.08 21.03
CA LYS A 431 22.05 13.20 19.92
C LYS A 431 22.37 12.12 18.87
N PHE A 432 21.40 11.30 18.55
CA PHE A 432 21.47 10.22 17.57
C PHE A 432 20.80 10.69 16.29
N ASN A 433 21.62 10.89 15.27
CA ASN A 433 21.17 11.45 14.00
C ASN A 433 20.81 10.34 13.00
N PHE A 434 19.87 10.68 12.12
CA PHE A 434 19.55 9.91 10.93
C PHE A 434 19.04 10.88 9.85
N PRO A 435 19.34 10.66 8.56
CA PRO A 435 18.84 11.51 7.48
C PRO A 435 17.30 11.47 7.42
N ASN A 436 16.66 12.65 7.47
CA ASN A 436 15.22 12.79 7.28
C ASN A 436 14.86 14.24 6.89
N LYS A 437 13.67 14.44 6.31
CA LYS A 437 13.19 15.75 5.85
C LYS A 437 12.42 16.54 6.91
N SER A 438 12.32 16.03 8.14
CA SER A 438 11.49 16.61 9.21
C SER A 438 12.31 17.13 10.39
N SER A 439 13.64 17.18 10.26
CA SER A 439 14.57 17.60 11.32
C SER A 439 14.41 16.83 12.64
N ILE A 440 13.99 15.56 12.57
CA ILE A 440 13.78 14.68 13.72
C ILE A 440 15.08 13.96 14.07
N TYR A 441 15.32 13.75 15.35
CA TYR A 441 16.42 12.94 15.89
C TYR A 441 15.99 12.31 17.21
N LEU A 442 16.78 11.33 17.66
CA LEU A 442 16.69 10.79 19.02
C LEU A 442 17.72 11.53 19.87
N HIS A 443 17.39 11.89 21.11
CA HIS A 443 18.35 12.62 21.95
C HIS A 443 18.14 12.39 23.45
N ASP A 444 19.16 12.73 24.23
CA ASP A 444 19.11 12.77 25.68
C ASP A 444 18.31 13.98 26.19
N THR A 445 18.06 14.09 27.48
CA THR A 445 17.46 15.27 28.08
C THR A 445 17.87 15.40 29.55
N PRO A 446 18.08 16.62 30.06
CA PRO A 446 18.30 16.85 31.49
C PRO A 446 17.04 16.57 32.31
N ASN A 447 15.85 16.71 31.72
CA ASN A 447 14.58 16.44 32.39
C ASN A 447 14.27 14.93 32.44
N LYS A 448 14.96 14.21 33.32
CA LYS A 448 14.76 12.76 33.53
C LYS A 448 13.39 12.41 34.13
N MET A 449 12.76 13.34 34.83
CA MET A 449 11.45 13.14 35.45
C MET A 449 10.34 12.92 34.42
N ALA A 450 10.49 13.42 33.19
CA ALA A 450 9.55 13.16 32.10
C ALA A 450 9.33 11.65 31.83
N PHE A 451 10.35 10.80 32.06
CA PHE A 451 10.25 9.35 31.87
C PHE A 451 9.44 8.63 32.97
N LYS A 452 9.09 9.33 34.06
CA LYS A 452 8.23 8.82 35.13
C LYS A 452 6.74 9.05 34.85
N LYS A 453 6.37 9.90 33.87
CA LYS A 453 4.98 10.11 33.47
C LYS A 453 4.42 8.89 32.74
N ASP A 454 3.11 8.66 32.89
CA ASP A 454 2.39 7.66 32.11
C ASP A 454 2.25 8.09 30.65
N ASN A 455 1.73 9.31 30.44
CA ASN A 455 1.73 9.97 29.14
C ASN A 455 3.06 10.71 28.93
N ARG A 456 3.86 10.26 27.95
CA ARG A 456 5.17 10.83 27.61
C ARG A 456 5.18 11.56 26.26
N ALA A 457 4.01 11.98 25.77
CA ALA A 457 3.87 12.91 24.65
C ALA A 457 4.12 14.35 25.16
N VAL A 458 5.38 14.76 25.27
CA VAL A 458 5.83 16.02 25.93
C VAL A 458 6.97 16.73 25.19
N SER A 459 7.26 16.30 23.96
CA SER A 459 8.35 16.84 23.13
C SER A 459 7.78 17.66 21.96
N HIS A 460 8.67 18.37 21.26
CA HIS A 460 8.35 19.11 20.03
C HIS A 460 8.56 18.27 18.76
N GLY A 461 8.21 16.98 18.82
CA GLY A 461 8.31 16.02 17.71
C GLY A 461 9.53 15.11 17.75
N CYS A 462 10.68 15.55 18.28
CA CYS A 462 11.83 14.67 18.47
C CYS A 462 11.61 13.63 19.58
N VAL A 463 12.39 12.55 19.56
CA VAL A 463 12.27 11.44 20.51
C VAL A 463 13.34 11.55 21.59
N ARG A 464 12.94 11.75 22.84
CA ARG A 464 13.88 11.75 23.99
C ARG A 464 14.05 10.32 24.48
N VAL A 465 15.29 9.88 24.70
CA VAL A 465 15.61 8.51 25.16
C VAL A 465 16.02 8.52 26.64
N ALA A 466 15.53 7.55 27.41
CA ALA A 466 15.78 7.50 28.86
C ALA A 466 17.23 7.16 29.21
N ASP A 467 17.82 6.21 28.46
CA ASP A 467 19.17 5.69 28.69
C ASP A 467 20.04 5.79 27.43
N PRO A 468 20.49 7.02 27.08
CA PRO A 468 21.28 7.25 25.88
C PRO A 468 22.66 6.59 25.94
N LEU A 469 23.24 6.41 27.14
CA LEU A 469 24.57 5.84 27.27
C LEU A 469 24.56 4.35 26.90
N ASN A 470 23.60 3.56 27.43
CA ASN A 470 23.46 2.17 27.00
C ASN A 470 22.94 2.05 25.57
N PHE A 471 22.15 3.01 25.09
CA PHE A 471 21.78 3.03 23.68
C PHE A 471 23.02 3.15 22.77
N ALA A 472 23.93 4.09 23.08
CA ALA A 472 25.19 4.24 22.36
C ALA A 472 26.06 2.97 22.43
N ARG A 473 26.11 2.29 23.59
CA ARG A 473 26.82 1.01 23.77
C ARG A 473 26.35 -0.05 22.75
N VAL A 474 25.03 -0.24 22.67
CA VAL A 474 24.42 -1.26 21.80
C VAL A 474 24.62 -0.92 20.33
N LEU A 475 24.55 0.35 19.95
CA LEU A 475 24.72 0.77 18.55
C LEU A 475 26.17 0.64 18.05
N ILE A 476 27.14 0.94 18.90
CA ILE A 476 28.57 1.04 18.54
C ILE A 476 29.28 -0.32 18.57
N GLN A 477 28.86 -1.24 19.45
CA GLN A 477 29.40 -2.60 19.54
C GLN A 477 30.94 -2.67 19.63
N SER A 478 31.55 -1.72 20.36
CA SER A 478 32.99 -1.66 20.57
C SER A 478 33.28 -1.19 22.00
N ALA A 479 33.92 -2.05 22.81
CA ALA A 479 34.27 -1.73 24.20
C ALA A 479 35.21 -0.52 24.28
N LYS A 480 36.24 -0.48 23.42
CA LYS A 480 37.17 0.66 23.33
C LYS A 480 36.43 1.97 23.05
N MET A 481 35.56 2.00 22.04
CA MET A 481 34.81 3.22 21.71
C MET A 481 33.77 3.56 22.77
N TYR A 482 33.22 2.57 23.48
CA TYR A 482 32.28 2.81 24.56
C TYR A 482 32.93 3.53 25.75
N ASP A 483 34.16 3.16 26.12
CA ASP A 483 34.92 3.93 27.12
C ASP A 483 35.22 5.36 26.66
N GLU A 484 35.56 5.55 25.38
CA GLU A 484 35.73 6.88 24.81
C GLU A 484 34.46 7.72 24.94
N ILE A 485 33.29 7.14 24.65
CA ILE A 485 32.00 7.78 24.82
C ILE A 485 31.75 8.16 26.27
N ARG A 486 32.01 7.24 27.21
CA ARG A 486 31.84 7.47 28.65
C ARG A 486 32.68 8.65 29.10
N ILE A 487 33.99 8.63 28.80
CA ILE A 487 34.94 9.70 29.17
C ILE A 487 34.49 11.05 28.60
N GLU A 488 34.13 11.11 27.31
CA GLU A 488 33.73 12.37 26.67
C GLU A 488 32.45 12.97 27.25
N THR A 489 31.54 12.13 27.74
CA THR A 489 30.25 12.53 28.33
C THR A 489 30.28 12.61 29.85
N GLY A 490 31.47 12.50 30.46
CA GLY A 490 31.69 12.66 31.90
C GLY A 490 31.32 11.45 32.74
N PHE A 491 31.10 10.28 32.15
CA PHE A 491 30.96 9.01 32.88
C PHE A 491 32.34 8.35 33.04
N PRO A 492 32.65 7.74 34.21
CA PRO A 492 33.89 7.01 34.39
C PRO A 492 34.01 5.85 33.38
N PRO A 493 35.19 5.59 32.79
CA PRO A 493 35.40 4.43 31.92
C PRO A 493 35.17 3.10 32.67
N ILE A 494 34.90 2.03 31.92
CA ILE A 494 34.86 0.67 32.47
C ILE A 494 36.29 0.15 32.65
N ASP A 495 37.15 0.37 31.66
CA ASP A 495 38.58 0.09 31.76
C ASP A 495 39.24 1.08 32.74
N THR A 496 39.56 0.59 33.93
CA THR A 496 40.13 1.39 35.02
C THR A 496 41.50 1.95 34.68
N LEU A 497 42.22 1.37 33.72
CA LEU A 497 43.50 1.91 33.23
C LEU A 497 43.33 3.27 32.55
N LYS A 498 42.11 3.66 32.19
CA LYS A 498 41.78 4.95 31.57
C LYS A 498 41.35 6.03 32.58
N MET A 499 41.35 5.75 33.88
CA MET A 499 40.91 6.71 34.91
C MET A 499 41.74 8.01 34.91
N ASN A 500 43.06 7.93 34.80
CA ASN A 500 43.91 9.13 34.71
C ASN A 500 43.54 10.02 33.50
N ARG A 501 43.14 9.41 32.38
CA ARG A 501 42.66 10.15 31.21
C ARG A 501 41.30 10.78 31.46
N TYR A 502 40.41 10.06 32.14
CA TYR A 502 39.09 10.57 32.53
C TYR A 502 39.19 11.81 33.41
N GLU A 503 40.01 11.76 34.46
CA GLU A 503 40.20 12.89 35.39
C GLU A 503 40.76 14.12 34.68
N ARG A 504 41.80 13.95 33.85
CA ARG A 504 42.32 15.05 33.02
C ARG A 504 41.27 15.64 32.09
N LYS A 505 40.42 14.79 31.49
CA LYS A 505 39.34 15.25 30.60
C LYS A 505 38.29 16.03 31.37
N LEU A 506 37.90 15.58 32.56
CA LEU A 506 36.95 16.30 33.42
C LEU A 506 37.49 17.66 33.84
N ALA A 507 38.73 17.72 34.33
CA ALA A 507 39.37 18.96 34.74
C ALA A 507 39.45 19.96 33.57
N HIS A 508 39.81 19.49 32.38
CA HIS A 508 39.81 20.32 31.18
C HIS A 508 38.40 20.80 30.79
N GLN A 509 37.38 19.93 30.87
CA GLN A 509 36.00 20.31 30.56
C GLN A 509 35.41 21.34 31.56
N GLN A 510 35.90 21.35 32.81
CA GLN A 510 35.51 22.37 33.80
C GLN A 510 36.08 23.76 33.45
N THR A 511 37.25 23.83 32.83
CA THR A 511 37.89 25.11 32.47
C THR A 511 37.43 25.66 31.12
N VAL A 512 37.32 24.82 30.09
CA VAL A 512 36.99 25.28 28.71
C VAL A 512 35.57 24.92 28.26
N GLY A 513 34.78 24.26 29.10
CA GLY A 513 33.48 23.71 28.74
C GLY A 513 33.56 22.42 27.93
N ARG A 514 32.41 21.75 27.76
CA ARG A 514 32.34 20.51 26.98
C ARG A 514 32.37 20.80 25.49
N GLN A 515 33.18 20.03 24.77
CA GLN A 515 33.29 20.11 23.31
C GLN A 515 32.46 19.03 22.64
N THR A 516 31.82 19.39 21.52
CA THR A 516 31.03 18.46 20.71
C THR A 516 31.95 17.47 20.00
N ARG A 517 31.60 16.18 20.04
CA ARG A 517 32.31 15.12 19.31
C ARG A 517 31.34 14.27 18.49
N TRP A 518 31.73 13.93 17.26
CA TRP A 518 30.92 13.10 16.36
C TRP A 518 31.49 11.67 16.30
N ILE A 519 30.60 10.69 16.34
CA ILE A 519 30.95 9.27 16.24
C ILE A 519 30.10 8.64 15.15
N THR A 520 30.75 8.15 14.10
CA THR A 520 30.08 7.43 13.02
C THR A 520 29.65 6.04 13.47
N ILE A 521 28.42 5.67 13.12
CA ILE A 521 27.88 4.33 13.32
C ILE A 521 28.17 3.51 12.06
N LYS A 522 29.12 2.57 12.15
CA LYS A 522 29.59 1.80 10.97
C LYS A 522 28.49 0.94 10.32
N ASN A 523 27.62 0.34 11.13
CA ASN A 523 26.59 -0.62 10.66
C ASN A 523 25.19 -0.01 10.65
N SER A 524 25.04 1.18 10.05
CA SER A 524 23.80 1.97 9.89
C SER A 524 22.51 1.24 10.31
N TRP A 525 22.05 1.47 11.54
CA TRP A 525 20.91 0.75 12.11
C TRP A 525 19.60 1.27 11.52
N PRO A 526 18.74 0.41 10.93
CA PRO A 526 17.39 0.80 10.56
C PRO A 526 16.64 1.34 11.77
N LEU A 527 16.01 2.50 11.62
CA LEU A 527 15.18 3.14 12.64
C LEU A 527 13.74 3.20 12.12
N PHE A 528 12.85 2.56 12.86
CA PHE A 528 11.40 2.65 12.67
C PHE A 528 10.82 3.51 13.78
N ILE A 529 10.08 4.55 13.42
CA ILE A 529 9.23 5.30 14.34
C ILE A 529 7.80 5.01 13.89
N ASP A 530 7.18 4.05 14.57
CA ASP A 530 5.91 3.45 14.20
C ASP A 530 4.77 3.86 15.14
N TYR A 531 3.55 3.50 14.76
CA TYR A 531 2.34 3.81 15.52
C TYR A 531 1.43 2.57 15.60
N TYR A 532 1.68 1.71 16.59
CA TYR A 532 0.83 0.54 16.88
C TYR A 532 0.15 0.69 18.23
N THR A 533 -1.18 0.72 18.23
CA THR A 533 -2.05 0.83 19.42
C THR A 533 -2.53 -0.52 19.93
N CYS A 534 -2.23 -1.60 19.21
CA CYS A 534 -2.58 -2.96 19.56
C CYS A 534 -1.48 -3.90 19.06
N VAL A 535 -0.72 -4.48 19.97
CA VAL A 535 0.41 -5.37 19.66
C VAL A 535 0.32 -6.62 20.53
N PRO A 536 0.77 -7.79 20.06
CA PRO A 536 0.91 -8.94 20.92
C PRO A 536 2.09 -8.77 21.88
N ASP A 537 1.95 -9.30 23.09
CA ASP A 537 3.04 -9.44 24.05
C ASP A 537 3.81 -10.75 23.84
N SER A 538 4.81 -11.01 24.70
CA SER A 538 5.64 -12.21 24.65
C SER A 538 4.85 -13.51 24.85
N ASN A 539 3.71 -13.45 25.53
CA ASN A 539 2.86 -14.59 25.87
C ASN A 539 1.78 -14.84 24.80
N GLY A 540 1.75 -14.02 23.74
CA GLY A 540 0.72 -14.10 22.70
C GLY A 540 -0.60 -13.44 23.10
N THR A 541 -0.63 -12.68 24.20
CA THR A 541 -1.80 -11.89 24.59
C THR A 541 -1.75 -10.52 23.92
N VAL A 542 -2.91 -9.94 23.61
CA VAL A 542 -2.99 -8.64 22.96
C VAL A 542 -2.87 -7.52 23.98
N LYS A 543 -1.86 -6.67 23.82
CA LYS A 543 -1.66 -5.44 24.60
C LYS A 543 -2.14 -4.22 23.82
N VAL A 544 -2.96 -3.41 24.48
CA VAL A 544 -3.53 -2.18 23.92
C VAL A 544 -2.83 -0.95 24.49
N TYR A 545 -2.60 0.04 23.63
CA TYR A 545 -2.11 1.36 24.00
C TYR A 545 -3.13 2.43 23.64
N THR A 546 -3.05 3.54 24.36
CA THR A 546 -3.85 4.75 24.11
C THR A 546 -3.52 5.33 22.73
N ASP A 547 -4.55 5.72 21.98
CA ASP A 547 -4.39 6.39 20.68
C ASP A 547 -4.08 7.88 20.88
N ILE A 548 -2.86 8.18 21.31
CA ILE A 548 -2.45 9.51 21.77
C ILE A 548 -2.55 10.62 20.70
N TYR A 549 -2.50 10.27 19.41
CA TYR A 549 -2.62 11.20 18.28
C TYR A 549 -3.95 11.07 17.50
N GLY A 550 -4.87 10.21 17.92
CA GLY A 550 -6.14 10.01 17.22
C GLY A 550 -5.98 9.37 15.83
N TYR A 551 -4.95 8.55 15.61
CA TYR A 551 -4.71 7.93 14.30
C TYR A 551 -5.54 6.66 14.10
N ASP A 552 -6.06 6.04 15.16
CA ASP A 552 -6.98 4.90 15.04
C ASP A 552 -8.29 5.35 14.38
N SER A 553 -8.83 6.53 14.73
CA SER A 553 -10.08 7.05 14.15
C SER A 553 -9.93 7.38 12.66
N ILE A 554 -8.84 8.05 12.27
CA ILE A 554 -8.53 8.36 10.86
C ILE A 554 -8.45 7.08 10.02
N LEU A 555 -7.79 6.05 10.56
CA LEU A 555 -7.68 4.75 9.88
C LEU A 555 -9.02 4.02 9.83
N LEU A 556 -9.78 4.03 10.92
CA LEU A 556 -11.10 3.41 10.99
C LEU A 556 -12.04 4.02 9.96
N ASP A 557 -12.10 5.34 9.86
CA ASP A 557 -12.91 6.05 8.87
C ASP A 557 -12.55 5.66 7.44
N SER A 558 -11.25 5.56 7.16
CA SER A 558 -10.74 5.13 5.85
C SER A 558 -11.03 3.65 5.55
N LEU A 559 -11.18 2.83 6.60
CA LEU A 559 -11.45 1.40 6.49
C LEU A 559 -12.93 1.05 6.46
N LYS A 560 -13.86 1.92 6.89
CA LYS A 560 -15.30 1.63 7.04
C LYS A 560 -15.91 0.81 5.90
N ARG A 561 -15.58 1.14 4.65
CA ARG A 561 -16.11 0.43 3.46
C ARG A 561 -15.58 -0.99 3.26
N PHE A 562 -14.52 -1.38 3.97
CA PHE A 562 -13.88 -2.69 3.86
C PHE A 562 -14.22 -3.61 5.04
N LEU A 563 -14.74 -3.07 6.14
CA LEU A 563 -14.96 -3.82 7.36
C LEU A 563 -16.25 -4.63 7.27
N VAL A 564 -16.24 -5.80 7.92
CA VAL A 564 -17.44 -6.63 8.11
C VAL A 564 -18.49 -5.78 8.81
N LYS A 565 -19.62 -5.52 8.15
CA LYS A 565 -20.75 -4.84 8.77
C LYS A 565 -21.24 -5.68 9.95
N SER A 566 -21.41 -5.06 11.13
CA SER A 566 -22.07 -5.75 12.23
C SER A 566 -23.48 -6.15 11.78
N ARG A 567 -23.88 -7.40 12.03
CA ARG A 567 -25.24 -7.92 11.76
C ARG A 567 -26.32 -7.30 12.66
N GLN A 568 -26.15 -6.06 13.12
CA GLN A 568 -27.08 -5.40 14.05
C GLN A 568 -28.17 -4.55 13.36
N ASN A 569 -28.24 -4.50 12.03
CA ASN A 569 -29.25 -3.69 11.31
C ASN A 569 -30.13 -4.44 10.31
N THR A 570 -30.20 -5.78 10.37
CA THR A 570 -31.13 -6.58 9.53
C THR A 570 -32.44 -6.96 10.24
N ALA A 571 -32.72 -6.44 11.43
CA ALA A 571 -34.00 -6.63 12.14
C ALA A 571 -34.98 -5.45 11.96
N LYS A 572 -34.66 -4.45 11.14
CA LYS A 572 -35.57 -3.37 10.76
C LYS A 572 -35.39 -3.03 9.27
N ARG A 573 -35.96 -3.86 8.39
CA ARG A 573 -36.47 -3.43 7.08
C ARG A 573 -37.38 -4.48 6.51
#